data_AF-A0A4Q5TGQ3-F1
#
_entry.id   AF-A0A4Q5TGQ3-F1
#
_cell.length_a   1.000
_cell.length_b   1.000
_cell.length_c   1.000
_cell.angle_alpha   90.00
_cell.angle_beta   90.00
_cell.angle_gamma   90.00
#
_symmetry.space_group_name_H-M   'P 1'
#
loop_
_entity.id
_entity.type
_entity.pdbx_description
1 polymer ?
#
loop_
_entity_poly.entity_id
_entity_poly.type
_entity_poly.pdbx_seq_one_letter_code
_entity_poly.pdbx_strand_id
1 'polypeptide(L)'
;MAATLALLLAAVWAWRDWAALSALRLPDTDDVMRLQQIRDWLGGQGFGDLAQHRLGAAGMEMHWSRLPDLVPGAIIALLTPVAGAHAAELVAVSAPVSVIVAALAYPASALFLPGRIDHHGLQLVLLLVLVRAVIGSGGWRSGAAAGGASVASLVVGMETAPFLALGGGVLVLRWIADGAGERLRLLGYGAALVGGLALAALLFRTSGWSVATCDAFAAPLWRAAQVAAVAPLALALVARGMKTPRARLITAFVVVDVAVVAALALSPACLSPYGGVDPLLERLWLGRVAEAQPLFAAPLDHAIGYVGLALAGLAATVWQWRRTRDTG
;
A
#
# COMPACT_ATOMS: atom_id res chain seq x y z
N MET A 1 -9.04 19.85 -0.52
CA MET A 1 -10.31 19.21 -0.14
C MET A 1 -10.16 18.14 0.95
N ALA A 2 -9.29 17.12 0.84
CA ALA A 2 -9.20 16.09 1.88
C ALA A 2 -8.69 16.61 3.24
N ALA A 3 -7.69 17.50 3.24
CA ALA A 3 -7.28 18.21 4.45
C ALA A 3 -8.46 19.02 5.04
N THR A 4 -9.22 19.72 4.21
CA THR A 4 -10.44 20.44 4.61
C THR A 4 -11.49 19.51 5.20
N LEU A 5 -11.76 18.37 4.56
CA LEU A 5 -12.72 17.37 5.03
C LEU A 5 -12.28 16.74 6.34
N ALA A 6 -11.00 16.42 6.51
CA ALA A 6 -10.48 15.87 7.75
C ALA A 6 -10.43 16.90 8.87
N LEU A 7 -10.12 18.15 8.57
CA LEU A 7 -10.26 19.26 9.50
C LEU A 7 -11.74 19.46 9.88
N LEU A 8 -12.66 19.34 8.93
CA LEU A 8 -14.11 19.40 9.19
C LEU A 8 -14.58 18.21 10.03
N LEU A 9 -14.15 16.99 9.74
CA LEU A 9 -14.50 15.80 10.52
C LEU A 9 -13.88 15.84 11.92
N ALA A 10 -12.62 16.28 12.04
CA ALA A 10 -11.98 16.52 13.32
C ALA A 10 -12.71 17.63 14.10
N ALA A 11 -13.13 18.70 13.44
CA ALA A 11 -13.92 19.77 14.05
C ALA A 11 -15.33 19.31 14.46
N VAL A 12 -16.01 18.50 13.65
CA VAL A 12 -17.32 17.92 13.97
C VAL A 12 -17.22 16.95 15.13
N TRP A 13 -16.19 16.09 15.16
CA TRP A 13 -15.94 15.18 16.27
C TRP A 13 -15.58 15.93 17.55
N ALA A 14 -14.67 16.90 17.46
CA ALA A 14 -14.30 17.78 18.57
C ALA A 14 -15.50 18.59 19.09
N TRP A 15 -16.40 19.04 18.21
CA TRP A 15 -17.63 19.72 18.60
C TRP A 15 -18.61 18.77 19.30
N ARG A 16 -18.86 17.60 18.71
CA ARG A 16 -19.79 16.60 19.26
C ARG A 16 -19.38 16.16 20.67
N ASP A 17 -18.09 15.92 20.86
CA ASP A 17 -17.53 15.40 22.12
C ASP A 17 -16.83 16.51 22.94
N TRP A 18 -17.12 17.78 22.66
CA TRP A 18 -16.41 18.94 23.21
C TRP A 18 -16.37 18.95 24.74
N ALA A 19 -17.45 18.56 25.40
CA ALA A 19 -17.51 18.54 26.86
C ALA A 19 -16.49 17.55 27.48
N ALA A 20 -16.24 16.43 26.83
CA ALA A 20 -15.22 15.47 27.26
C ALA A 20 -13.81 15.91 26.83
N LEU A 21 -13.68 16.33 25.56
CA LEU A 21 -12.41 16.73 24.97
C LEU A 21 -11.81 17.97 25.64
N SER A 22 -12.60 19.01 25.92
CA SER A 22 -12.16 20.24 26.63
C SER A 22 -11.73 19.97 28.07
N ALA A 23 -12.17 18.85 28.66
CA ALA A 23 -11.69 18.38 29.95
C ALA A 23 -10.50 17.39 29.82
N LEU A 24 -9.97 17.18 28.60
CA LEU A 24 -8.96 16.18 28.25
C LEU A 24 -9.31 14.76 28.73
N ARG A 25 -10.61 14.43 28.70
CA ARG A 25 -11.10 13.06 28.92
C ARG A 25 -11.03 12.33 27.60
N LEU A 26 -9.92 11.63 27.37
CA LEU A 26 -9.63 10.93 26.12
C LEU A 26 -10.38 9.58 26.04
N PRO A 27 -10.59 9.03 24.83
CA PRO A 27 -11.45 7.87 24.61
C PRO A 27 -10.95 6.58 25.30
N ASP A 28 -9.64 6.38 25.37
CA ASP A 28 -9.02 5.22 26.02
C ASP A 28 -8.06 5.64 27.16
N THR A 29 -7.89 4.76 28.15
CA THR A 29 -6.89 4.92 29.21
C THR A 29 -5.46 4.99 28.69
N ASP A 30 -5.18 4.30 27.58
CA ASP A 30 -3.89 4.34 26.90
C ASP A 30 -3.59 5.74 26.33
N ASP A 31 -4.61 6.43 25.80
CA ASP A 31 -4.48 7.81 25.29
C ASP A 31 -4.15 8.78 26.43
N VAL A 32 -4.83 8.62 27.57
CA VAL A 32 -4.57 9.42 28.78
C VAL A 32 -3.15 9.17 29.29
N MET A 33 -2.72 7.91 29.33
CA MET A 33 -1.37 7.53 29.75
C MET A 33 -0.31 8.13 28.82
N ARG A 34 -0.56 8.08 27.50
CA ARG A 34 0.31 8.67 26.48
C ARG A 34 0.47 10.18 26.67
N LEU A 35 -0.63 10.90 26.89
CA LEU A 35 -0.58 12.34 27.16
C LEU A 35 0.21 12.62 28.45
N GLN A 36 0.07 11.78 29.48
CA GLN A 36 0.84 11.89 30.71
C GLN A 36 2.34 11.65 30.49
N GLN A 37 2.72 10.66 29.68
CA GLN A 37 4.13 10.43 29.29
C GLN A 37 4.74 11.65 28.56
N ILE A 38 3.97 12.29 27.68
CA ILE A 38 4.40 13.51 26.98
C ILE A 38 4.59 14.67 27.97
N ARG A 39 3.67 14.85 28.92
CA ARG A 39 3.80 15.88 29.97
C ARG A 39 5.04 15.67 30.82
N ASP A 40 5.27 14.45 31.28
CA ASP A 40 6.43 14.16 32.12
C ASP A 40 7.73 14.29 31.31
N TRP A 41 7.74 13.91 30.01
CA TRP A 41 8.86 14.18 29.09
C TRP A 41 9.20 15.66 28.99
N LEU A 42 8.20 16.48 28.63
CA LEU A 42 8.38 17.93 28.49
C LEU A 42 8.66 18.60 29.83
N GLY A 43 8.25 17.97 30.93
CA GLY A 43 8.57 18.36 32.31
C GLY A 43 9.95 17.93 32.81
N GLY A 44 10.77 17.28 31.98
CA GLY A 44 12.17 16.96 32.28
C GLY A 44 12.48 15.48 32.48
N GLN A 45 11.50 14.58 32.40
CA GLN A 45 11.77 13.14 32.39
C GLN A 45 12.55 12.76 31.12
N GLY A 46 13.59 11.94 31.24
CA GLY A 46 14.43 11.54 30.11
C GLY A 46 13.65 10.83 29.00
N PHE A 47 14.03 11.05 27.73
CA PHE A 47 13.34 10.42 26.58
C PHE A 47 13.37 8.89 26.60
N GLY A 48 14.44 8.30 27.15
CA GLY A 48 14.58 6.85 27.31
C GLY A 48 13.95 6.29 28.59
N ASP A 49 13.46 7.13 29.50
CA ASP A 49 12.77 6.70 30.71
C ASP A 49 11.29 6.46 30.38
N LEU A 50 10.90 5.18 30.29
CA LEU A 50 9.54 4.79 29.92
C LEU A 50 8.65 4.53 31.14
N ALA A 51 9.19 4.66 32.35
CA ALA A 51 8.46 4.40 33.57
C ALA A 51 7.38 5.46 33.83
N GLN A 52 6.27 5.01 34.41
CA GLN A 52 5.25 5.85 35.00
C GLN A 52 5.40 5.82 36.51
N HIS A 53 6.21 6.74 37.02
CA HIS A 53 6.55 6.89 38.44
C HIS A 53 5.34 7.18 39.35
N ARG A 54 4.21 7.58 38.76
CA ARG A 54 2.94 7.85 39.46
C ARG A 54 2.09 6.58 39.66
N LEU A 55 2.48 5.45 39.05
CA LEU A 55 1.72 4.20 39.09
C LEU A 55 2.51 3.13 39.85
N GLY A 56 1.94 2.66 40.96
CA GLY A 56 2.58 1.68 41.83
C GLY A 56 3.70 2.28 42.69
N ALA A 57 4.10 1.55 43.73
CA ALA A 57 5.04 2.04 44.73
C ALA A 57 6.47 2.29 44.19
N ALA A 58 6.84 1.62 43.11
CA ALA A 58 8.16 1.72 42.48
C ALA A 58 8.11 2.38 41.08
N GLY A 59 6.95 2.88 40.66
CA GLY A 59 6.68 3.18 39.26
C GLY A 59 6.38 1.93 38.43
N MET A 60 5.71 2.12 37.29
CA MET A 60 5.37 1.05 36.36
C MET A 60 6.09 1.26 35.02
N GLU A 61 6.87 0.26 34.59
CA GLU A 61 7.47 0.28 33.25
C GLU A 61 6.43 0.11 32.15
N MET A 62 6.51 0.96 31.13
CA MET A 62 5.65 0.87 29.98
C MET A 62 6.28 0.05 28.86
N HIS A 63 5.49 -0.83 28.26
CA HIS A 63 5.95 -1.74 27.21
C HIS A 63 6.06 -1.09 25.82
N TRP A 64 5.82 0.22 25.71
CA TRP A 64 5.87 0.99 24.48
C TRP A 64 6.91 2.14 24.55
N SER A 65 7.42 2.58 23.40
CA SER A 65 8.43 3.66 23.32
C SER A 65 7.80 5.06 23.22
N ARG A 66 8.64 6.10 23.38
CA ARG A 66 8.29 7.52 23.18
C ARG A 66 8.39 8.02 21.73
N LEU A 67 8.69 7.16 20.76
CA LEU A 67 8.73 7.59 19.35
C LEU A 67 7.41 8.22 18.86
N PRO A 68 6.22 7.68 19.20
CA PRO A 68 4.95 8.31 18.85
C PRO A 68 4.72 9.68 19.50
N ASP A 69 5.44 9.97 20.59
CA ASP A 69 5.28 11.17 21.42
C ASP A 69 5.93 12.40 20.77
N LEU A 70 6.83 12.20 19.81
CA LEU A 70 7.61 13.29 19.18
C LEU A 70 6.73 14.34 18.53
N VAL A 71 5.71 13.92 17.77
CA VAL A 71 4.81 14.82 17.04
C VAL A 71 3.87 15.59 17.98
N PRO A 72 3.06 14.94 18.85
CA PRO A 72 2.22 15.67 19.80
C PRO A 72 3.05 16.47 20.81
N GLY A 73 4.22 15.98 21.24
CA GLY A 73 5.13 16.71 22.12
C GLY A 73 5.70 17.97 21.48
N ALA A 74 6.08 17.94 20.20
CA ALA A 74 6.51 19.13 19.47
C ALA A 74 5.39 20.16 19.34
N ILE A 75 4.15 19.73 19.07
CA ILE A 75 2.99 20.63 19.01
C ILE A 75 2.76 21.29 20.37
N ILE A 76 2.80 20.51 21.45
CA ILE A 76 2.64 21.04 22.81
C ILE A 76 3.75 22.04 23.11
N ALA A 77 5.01 21.69 22.87
CA ALA A 77 6.15 22.56 23.14
C ALA A 77 6.10 23.89 22.36
N LEU A 78 5.70 23.85 21.08
CA LEU A 78 5.62 25.04 20.23
C LEU A 78 4.44 25.95 20.54
N LEU A 79 3.28 25.38 20.88
CA LEU A 79 2.05 26.15 21.13
C LEU A 79 1.90 26.61 22.58
N THR A 80 2.52 25.91 23.54
CA THR A 80 2.43 26.27 24.96
C THR A 80 2.80 27.73 25.24
N PRO A 81 3.89 28.31 24.67
CA PRO A 81 4.25 29.71 24.93
C PRO A 81 3.21 30.73 24.43
N VAL A 82 2.37 30.36 23.46
CA VAL A 82 1.47 31.29 22.77
C VAL A 82 0.01 31.09 23.20
N ALA A 83 -0.42 29.84 23.37
CA ALA A 83 -1.80 29.47 23.64
C ALA A 83 -2.01 28.90 25.06
N GLY A 84 -0.93 28.67 25.81
CA GLY A 84 -0.96 27.97 27.09
C GLY A 84 -0.99 26.44 26.92
N ALA A 85 -0.55 25.73 27.96
CA ALA A 85 -0.38 24.27 27.93
C ALA A 85 -1.69 23.54 27.60
N HIS A 86 -2.81 23.96 28.20
CA HIS A 86 -4.09 23.30 28.01
C HIS A 86 -4.58 23.37 26.55
N ALA A 87 -4.51 24.54 25.91
CA ALA A 87 -4.89 24.68 24.50
C ALA A 87 -3.92 23.95 23.57
N ALA A 88 -2.62 23.96 23.89
CA ALA A 88 -1.61 23.24 23.14
C ALA A 88 -1.84 21.71 23.17
N GLU A 89 -2.19 21.16 24.33
CA GLU A 89 -2.56 19.75 24.50
C GLU A 89 -3.84 19.41 23.72
N LEU A 90 -4.88 20.26 23.79
CA LEU A 90 -6.10 20.08 23.00
C LEU A 90 -5.80 19.99 21.50
N VAL A 91 -4.92 20.84 20.98
CA VAL A 91 -4.51 20.79 19.56
C VAL A 91 -3.72 19.51 19.26
N ALA A 92 -2.79 19.14 20.13
CA ALA A 92 -1.94 17.96 19.95
C ALA A 92 -2.72 16.63 19.98
N VAL A 93 -3.82 16.53 20.75
CA VAL A 93 -4.66 15.33 20.77
C VAL A 93 -5.72 15.31 19.66
N SER A 94 -6.00 16.45 19.01
CA SER A 94 -7.08 16.58 18.03
C SER A 94 -6.62 16.55 16.57
N ALA A 95 -5.37 16.92 16.28
CA ALA A 95 -4.92 17.25 14.92
C ALA A 95 -3.96 16.24 14.23
N PRO A 96 -2.99 15.58 14.90
CA PRO A 96 -1.89 14.91 14.17
C PRO A 96 -2.33 13.71 13.36
N VAL A 97 -3.15 12.84 13.96
CA VAL A 97 -3.57 11.60 13.30
C VAL A 97 -4.51 11.91 12.14
N SER A 98 -5.47 12.81 12.33
CA SER A 98 -6.40 13.20 11.27
C SER A 98 -5.72 13.95 10.12
N VAL A 99 -4.72 14.82 10.39
CA VAL A 99 -3.97 15.52 9.34
C VAL A 99 -3.03 14.58 8.57
N ILE A 100 -2.35 13.66 9.27
CA ILE A 100 -1.48 12.66 8.61
C ILE A 100 -2.33 11.69 7.79
N VAL A 101 -3.44 11.16 8.33
CA VAL A 101 -4.36 10.29 7.60
C VAL A 101 -5.00 11.03 6.41
N ALA A 102 -5.34 12.31 6.55
CA ALA A 102 -5.89 13.13 5.46
C ALA A 102 -4.87 13.49 4.38
N ALA A 103 -3.63 13.76 4.76
CA ALA A 103 -2.54 14.00 3.82
C ALA A 103 -2.21 12.73 3.02
N LEU A 104 -2.21 11.57 3.70
CA LEU A 104 -2.04 10.26 3.06
C LEU A 104 -3.27 9.86 2.22
N ALA A 105 -4.47 10.30 2.60
CA ALA A 105 -5.71 10.05 1.87
C ALA A 105 -6.02 11.12 0.80
N TYR A 106 -5.26 12.21 0.69
CA TYR A 106 -5.54 13.30 -0.25
C TYR A 106 -5.48 12.85 -1.72
N PRO A 107 -4.45 12.10 -2.17
CA PRO A 107 -4.44 11.57 -3.54
C PRO A 107 -5.59 10.59 -3.78
N ALA A 108 -5.90 9.74 -2.79
CA ALA A 108 -6.94 8.72 -2.89
C ALA A 108 -8.36 9.30 -2.94
N SER A 109 -8.67 10.26 -2.07
CA SER A 109 -10.00 10.87 -1.97
C SER A 109 -10.35 11.78 -3.14
N ALA A 110 -9.35 12.38 -3.79
CA ALA A 110 -9.55 13.11 -5.04
C ALA A 110 -10.07 12.20 -6.16
N LEU A 111 -9.75 10.91 -6.15
CA LEU A 111 -10.23 9.95 -7.15
C LEU A 111 -11.74 9.68 -7.05
N PHE A 112 -12.35 9.88 -5.88
CA PHE A 112 -13.76 9.59 -5.60
C PHE A 112 -14.64 10.85 -5.49
N LEU A 113 -14.14 11.98 -5.98
CA LEU A 113 -14.88 13.24 -6.06
C LEU A 113 -16.18 13.06 -6.87
N PRO A 114 -17.34 13.57 -6.40
CA PRO A 114 -18.55 13.59 -7.21
C PRO A 114 -18.31 14.26 -8.57
N GLY A 115 -18.71 13.58 -9.65
CA GLY A 115 -18.48 14.04 -11.03
C GLY A 115 -17.15 13.59 -11.65
N ARG A 116 -16.22 12.99 -10.89
CA ARG A 116 -14.99 12.39 -11.42
C ARG A 116 -15.28 10.95 -11.90
N ILE A 117 -15.67 10.82 -13.16
CA ILE A 117 -15.95 9.53 -13.81
C ILE A 117 -14.65 9.08 -14.50
N ASP A 118 -13.86 8.27 -13.79
CA ASP A 118 -12.51 7.88 -14.20
C ASP A 118 -12.15 6.50 -13.61
N HIS A 119 -11.24 5.77 -14.24
CA HIS A 119 -10.91 4.38 -13.92
C HIS A 119 -10.00 4.21 -12.71
N HIS A 120 -9.26 5.26 -12.35
CA HIS A 120 -8.30 5.24 -11.23
C HIS A 120 -8.93 4.89 -9.87
N GLY A 121 -10.17 5.33 -9.61
CA GLY A 121 -10.86 5.01 -8.35
C GLY A 121 -11.11 3.51 -8.17
N LEU A 122 -11.55 2.84 -9.24
CA LEU A 122 -11.76 1.40 -9.24
C LEU A 122 -10.43 0.63 -9.10
N GLN A 123 -9.39 1.06 -9.83
CA GLN A 123 -8.06 0.46 -9.69
C GLN A 123 -7.50 0.58 -8.27
N LEU A 124 -7.73 1.70 -7.58
CA LEU A 124 -7.33 1.84 -6.18
C LEU A 124 -8.06 0.85 -5.27
N VAL A 125 -9.38 0.66 -5.44
CA VAL A 125 -10.14 -0.34 -4.68
C VAL A 125 -9.59 -1.75 -4.93
N LEU A 126 -9.27 -2.10 -6.18
CA LEU A 126 -8.71 -3.40 -6.55
C LEU A 126 -7.31 -3.60 -5.95
N LEU A 127 -6.48 -2.56 -5.90
CA LEU A 127 -5.19 -2.58 -5.20
C LEU A 127 -5.37 -2.80 -3.69
N LEU A 128 -6.38 -2.20 -3.06
CA LEU A 128 -6.68 -2.45 -1.65
C LEU A 128 -7.11 -3.90 -1.40
N VAL A 129 -7.86 -4.52 -2.32
CA VAL A 129 -8.19 -5.96 -2.26
C VAL A 129 -6.93 -6.80 -2.36
N LEU A 130 -6.00 -6.48 -3.29
CA LEU A 130 -4.70 -7.14 -3.40
C LEU A 130 -3.90 -7.03 -2.09
N VAL A 131 -3.75 -5.83 -1.54
CA VAL A 131 -3.03 -5.60 -0.28
C VAL A 131 -3.67 -6.37 0.88
N ARG A 132 -5.00 -6.33 1.01
CA ARG A 132 -5.75 -7.10 2.03
C ARG A 132 -5.50 -8.60 1.91
N ALA A 133 -5.46 -9.12 0.69
CA ALA A 133 -5.23 -10.53 0.39
C ALA A 133 -3.76 -10.96 0.63
N VAL A 134 -2.80 -10.05 0.48
CA VAL A 134 -1.39 -10.26 0.79
C VAL A 134 -1.14 -10.25 2.30
N ILE A 135 -1.78 -9.33 3.03
CA ILE A 135 -1.63 -9.15 4.50
C ILE A 135 -2.41 -10.19 5.30
N GLY A 136 -3.56 -10.65 4.80
CA GLY A 136 -4.50 -11.54 5.50
C GLY A 136 -3.96 -12.94 5.81
N SER A 137 -4.84 -13.84 6.24
CA SER A 137 -4.50 -15.23 6.53
C SER A 137 -4.19 -16.05 5.26
N GLY A 138 -3.29 -17.03 5.39
CA GLY A 138 -2.82 -17.91 4.30
C GLY A 138 -3.97 -18.70 3.68
N GLY A 139 -3.93 -18.92 2.35
CA GLY A 139 -4.86 -19.85 1.69
C GLY A 139 -5.22 -19.50 0.25
N TRP A 140 -5.79 -20.48 -0.45
CA TRP A 140 -6.12 -20.37 -1.87
C TRP A 140 -7.15 -19.28 -2.18
N ARG A 141 -8.12 -19.03 -1.28
CA ARG A 141 -9.12 -17.96 -1.44
C ARG A 141 -8.48 -16.58 -1.44
N SER A 142 -7.54 -16.35 -0.52
CA SER A 142 -6.77 -15.10 -0.46
C SER A 142 -5.94 -14.93 -1.74
N GLY A 143 -5.29 -16.01 -2.18
CA GLY A 143 -4.57 -16.04 -3.46
C GLY A 143 -5.47 -15.68 -4.66
N ALA A 144 -6.62 -16.34 -4.77
CA ALA A 144 -7.57 -16.12 -5.85
C ALA A 144 -8.14 -14.70 -5.84
N ALA A 145 -8.40 -14.12 -4.66
CA ALA A 145 -8.81 -12.72 -4.52
C ALA A 145 -7.72 -11.76 -5.01
N ALA A 146 -6.45 -11.99 -4.61
CA ALA A 146 -5.31 -11.21 -5.10
C ALA A 146 -5.15 -11.30 -6.62
N GLY A 147 -5.26 -12.51 -7.19
CA GLY A 147 -5.10 -12.75 -8.62
C GLY A 147 -6.26 -12.14 -9.41
N GLY A 148 -7.49 -12.36 -8.97
CA GLY A 148 -8.69 -11.77 -9.58
C GLY A 148 -8.70 -10.25 -9.54
N ALA A 149 -8.30 -9.64 -8.41
CA ALA A 149 -8.15 -8.19 -8.31
C ALA A 149 -7.07 -7.66 -9.26
N SER A 150 -5.96 -8.38 -9.41
CA SER A 150 -4.88 -8.01 -10.35
C SER A 150 -5.35 -8.08 -11.80
N VAL A 151 -6.05 -9.14 -12.19
CA VAL A 151 -6.65 -9.26 -13.53
C VAL A 151 -7.66 -8.15 -13.77
N ALA A 152 -8.59 -7.93 -12.85
CA ALA A 152 -9.59 -6.87 -13.00
C ALA A 152 -8.94 -5.49 -13.12
N SER A 153 -7.88 -5.22 -12.35
CA SER A 153 -7.15 -3.95 -12.41
C SER A 153 -6.47 -3.77 -13.77
N LEU A 154 -5.84 -4.82 -14.30
CA LEU A 154 -5.19 -4.80 -15.61
C LEU A 154 -6.18 -4.68 -16.78
N VAL A 155 -7.36 -5.29 -16.66
CA VAL A 155 -8.47 -5.11 -17.63
C VAL A 155 -8.93 -3.66 -17.67
N VAL A 156 -8.99 -3.01 -16.51
CA VAL A 156 -9.36 -1.59 -16.39
C VAL A 156 -8.29 -0.69 -17.00
N GLY A 157 -7.01 -0.99 -16.78
CA GLY A 157 -5.88 -0.27 -17.36
C GLY A 157 -4.52 -0.78 -16.86
N MET A 158 -3.44 -0.46 -17.56
CA MET A 158 -2.10 -0.97 -17.27
C MET A 158 -1.24 -0.08 -16.36
N GLU A 159 -1.75 1.08 -15.96
CA GLU A 159 -1.06 2.06 -15.13
C GLU A 159 -0.68 1.48 -13.77
N THR A 160 -1.49 0.54 -13.28
CA THR A 160 -1.25 -0.14 -12.00
C THR A 160 -0.35 -1.37 -12.11
N ALA A 161 0.08 -1.77 -13.31
CA ALA A 161 0.88 -2.97 -13.51
C ALA A 161 2.14 -3.08 -12.62
N PRO A 162 2.91 -1.99 -12.37
CA PRO A 162 4.04 -2.05 -11.44
C PRO A 162 3.62 -2.44 -10.01
N PHE A 163 2.49 -1.92 -9.52
CA PHE A 163 1.98 -2.24 -8.18
C PHE A 163 1.45 -3.68 -8.09
N LEU A 164 0.84 -4.18 -9.17
CA LEU A 164 0.41 -5.58 -9.27
C LEU A 164 1.63 -6.53 -9.23
N ALA A 165 2.70 -6.19 -9.95
CA ALA A 165 3.96 -6.93 -9.94
C ALA A 165 4.59 -6.96 -8.53
N LEU A 166 4.58 -5.83 -7.81
CA LEU A 166 5.05 -5.75 -6.42
C LEU A 166 4.23 -6.66 -5.49
N GLY A 167 2.89 -6.62 -5.59
CA GLY A 167 2.02 -7.49 -4.79
C GLY A 167 2.28 -8.97 -5.06
N GLY A 168 2.43 -9.36 -6.33
CA GLY A 168 2.84 -10.71 -6.72
C GLY A 168 4.22 -11.09 -6.19
N GLY A 169 5.19 -10.17 -6.24
CA GLY A 169 6.53 -10.34 -5.67
C GLY A 169 6.50 -10.61 -4.17
N VAL A 170 5.66 -9.90 -3.40
CA VAL A 170 5.48 -10.18 -1.96
C VAL A 170 4.95 -11.59 -1.73
N LEU A 171 3.99 -12.07 -2.53
CA LEU A 171 3.50 -13.45 -2.42
C LEU A 171 4.60 -14.49 -2.70
N VAL A 172 5.46 -14.23 -3.68
CA VAL A 172 6.62 -15.08 -3.98
C VAL A 172 7.63 -15.05 -2.83
N LEU A 173 7.94 -13.89 -2.27
CA LEU A 173 8.85 -13.74 -1.12
C LEU A 173 8.34 -14.48 0.12
N ARG A 174 7.04 -14.36 0.42
CA ARG A 174 6.39 -15.12 1.50
C ARG A 174 6.52 -16.62 1.25
N TRP A 175 6.29 -17.08 0.03
CA TRP A 175 6.49 -18.49 -0.33
C TRP A 175 7.95 -18.95 -0.23
N ILE A 176 8.93 -18.12 -0.63
CA ILE A 176 10.36 -18.44 -0.45
C ILE A 176 10.66 -18.66 1.03
N ALA A 177 10.08 -17.85 1.90
CA ALA A 177 10.35 -17.89 3.33
C ALA A 177 9.57 -19.01 4.05
N ASP A 178 8.26 -19.12 3.85
CA ASP A 178 7.34 -20.03 4.57
C ASP A 178 7.00 -21.33 3.82
N GLY A 179 7.40 -21.46 2.56
CA GLY A 179 7.27 -22.68 1.76
C GLY A 179 5.84 -23.21 1.68
N ALA A 180 5.59 -24.37 2.32
CA ALA A 180 4.31 -25.07 2.26
C ALA A 180 3.15 -24.24 2.84
N GLY A 181 3.40 -23.40 3.84
CA GLY A 181 2.36 -22.55 4.47
C GLY A 181 1.74 -21.53 3.51
N GLU A 182 2.50 -21.11 2.49
CA GLU A 182 2.08 -20.08 1.52
C GLU A 182 1.78 -20.67 0.14
N ARG A 183 2.06 -21.95 -0.08
CA ARG A 183 1.90 -22.63 -1.37
C ARG A 183 0.48 -22.52 -1.91
N LEU A 184 -0.55 -22.75 -1.09
CA LEU A 184 -1.95 -22.68 -1.54
C LEU A 184 -2.35 -21.27 -1.94
N ARG A 185 -1.83 -20.25 -1.24
CA ARG A 185 -2.05 -18.86 -1.61
C ARG A 185 -1.42 -18.54 -2.96
N LEU A 186 -0.16 -18.92 -3.17
CA LEU A 186 0.53 -18.72 -4.44
C LEU A 186 -0.16 -19.48 -5.59
N LEU A 187 -0.67 -20.68 -5.33
CA LEU A 187 -1.46 -21.46 -6.29
C LEU A 187 -2.74 -20.73 -6.69
N GLY A 188 -3.51 -20.24 -5.71
CA GLY A 188 -4.74 -19.50 -5.97
C GLY A 188 -4.49 -18.22 -6.77
N TYR A 189 -3.40 -17.50 -6.44
CA TYR A 189 -2.96 -16.31 -7.16
C TYR A 189 -2.61 -16.61 -8.63
N GLY A 190 -1.72 -17.58 -8.84
CA GLY A 190 -1.30 -17.97 -10.19
C GLY A 190 -2.44 -18.53 -11.04
N ALA A 191 -3.33 -19.35 -10.47
CA ALA A 191 -4.48 -19.89 -11.18
C ALA A 191 -5.49 -18.81 -11.59
N ALA A 192 -5.79 -17.86 -10.69
CA ALA A 192 -6.67 -16.74 -10.99
C ALA A 192 -6.06 -15.79 -12.03
N LEU A 193 -4.76 -15.52 -11.97
CA LEU A 193 -4.07 -14.75 -13.01
C LEU A 193 -4.14 -15.44 -14.37
N VAL A 194 -3.69 -16.70 -14.47
CA VAL A 194 -3.62 -17.41 -15.74
C VAL A 194 -5.01 -17.57 -16.36
N GLY A 195 -5.99 -18.02 -15.58
CA GLY A 195 -7.36 -18.22 -16.07
C GLY A 195 -8.10 -16.90 -16.33
N GLY A 196 -7.92 -15.91 -15.46
CA GLY A 196 -8.57 -14.61 -15.59
C GLY A 196 -8.04 -13.80 -16.77
N LEU A 197 -6.72 -13.77 -17.00
CA LEU A 197 -6.14 -13.09 -18.16
C LEU A 197 -6.58 -13.76 -19.47
N ALA A 198 -6.62 -15.10 -19.51
CA ALA A 198 -7.09 -15.83 -20.68
C ALA A 198 -8.57 -15.53 -20.98
N LEU A 199 -9.41 -15.52 -19.93
CA LEU A 199 -10.82 -15.15 -20.06
C LEU A 199 -10.99 -13.69 -20.52
N ALA A 200 -10.24 -12.76 -19.94
CA ALA A 200 -10.28 -11.35 -20.33
C ALA A 200 -9.87 -11.15 -21.79
N ALA A 201 -8.82 -11.84 -22.24
CA ALA A 201 -8.39 -11.82 -23.63
C ALA A 201 -9.46 -12.36 -24.59
N LEU A 202 -10.32 -13.28 -24.16
CA LEU A 202 -11.45 -13.77 -24.96
C LEU A 202 -12.63 -12.78 -24.97
N LEU A 203 -12.99 -12.23 -23.82
CA LEU A 203 -14.18 -11.39 -23.65
C LEU A 203 -14.03 -9.99 -24.25
N PHE A 204 -12.84 -9.40 -24.13
CA PHE A 204 -12.59 -8.00 -24.50
C PHE A 204 -11.78 -7.86 -25.79
N ARG A 205 -11.64 -8.95 -26.56
CA ARG A 205 -10.99 -8.92 -27.87
C ARG A 205 -11.76 -8.02 -28.82
N THR A 206 -11.10 -6.98 -29.34
CA THR A 206 -11.67 -6.09 -30.35
C THR A 206 -11.01 -6.28 -31.71
N SER A 207 -11.47 -5.54 -32.74
CA SER A 207 -10.80 -5.46 -34.05
C SER A 207 -9.36 -4.94 -33.96
N GLY A 208 -9.03 -4.18 -32.91
CA GLY A 208 -7.69 -3.69 -32.63
C GLY A 208 -6.75 -4.72 -32.01
N TRP A 209 -7.17 -5.97 -31.77
CA TRP A 209 -6.37 -6.96 -31.03
C TRP A 209 -4.96 -7.19 -31.62
N SER A 210 -4.80 -7.12 -32.93
CA SER A 210 -3.52 -7.40 -33.61
C SER A 210 -2.60 -6.20 -33.77
N VAL A 211 -2.96 -5.02 -33.25
CA VAL A 211 -2.06 -3.85 -33.30
C VAL A 211 -0.80 -4.12 -32.48
N ALA A 212 0.36 -3.72 -33.00
CA ALA A 212 1.67 -4.04 -32.43
C ALA A 212 2.11 -3.02 -31.35
N THR A 213 1.19 -2.61 -30.46
CA THR A 213 1.47 -1.70 -29.35
C THR A 213 1.34 -2.43 -28.01
N CYS A 214 2.12 -2.01 -27.01
CA CYS A 214 2.05 -2.53 -25.65
C CYS A 214 1.47 -1.51 -24.66
N ASP A 215 0.67 -0.58 -25.16
CA ASP A 215 -0.10 0.42 -24.42
C ASP A 215 -1.57 0.43 -24.88
N ALA A 216 -2.12 -0.78 -25.08
CA ALA A 216 -3.49 -0.96 -25.52
C ALA A 216 -4.00 -2.33 -25.06
N PHE A 217 -5.33 -2.50 -25.10
CA PHE A 217 -5.95 -3.81 -25.00
C PHE A 217 -5.70 -4.63 -26.28
N ALA A 218 -4.44 -5.04 -26.47
CA ALA A 218 -3.94 -5.67 -27.67
C ALA A 218 -3.04 -6.87 -27.35
N ALA A 219 -2.84 -7.73 -28.35
CA ALA A 219 -2.14 -8.99 -28.22
C ALA A 219 -0.74 -8.87 -27.58
N PRO A 220 0.10 -7.85 -27.86
CA PRO A 220 1.42 -7.75 -27.22
C PRO A 220 1.35 -7.66 -25.70
N LEU A 221 0.57 -6.71 -25.16
CA LEU A 221 0.42 -6.54 -23.70
C LEU A 221 -0.18 -7.79 -23.05
N TRP A 222 -1.27 -8.32 -23.62
CA TRP A 222 -1.97 -9.46 -23.06
C TRP A 222 -1.14 -10.76 -23.12
N ARG A 223 -0.35 -10.96 -24.17
CA ARG A 223 0.55 -12.10 -24.29
C ARG A 223 1.70 -11.99 -23.29
N ALA A 224 2.28 -10.81 -23.11
CA ALA A 224 3.30 -10.56 -22.09
C ALA A 224 2.77 -10.84 -20.67
N ALA A 225 1.58 -10.29 -20.35
CA ALA A 225 0.93 -10.52 -19.06
C ALA A 225 0.60 -12.01 -18.84
N GLN A 226 0.08 -12.71 -19.85
CA GLN A 226 -0.25 -14.13 -19.78
C GLN A 226 0.99 -14.99 -19.53
N VAL A 227 2.11 -14.71 -20.20
CA VAL A 227 3.37 -15.43 -20.01
C VAL A 227 3.95 -15.16 -18.62
N ALA A 228 3.96 -13.90 -18.18
CA ALA A 228 4.42 -13.54 -16.83
C ALA A 228 3.57 -14.21 -15.72
N ALA A 229 2.25 -14.32 -15.92
CA ALA A 229 1.32 -14.95 -14.98
C ALA A 229 1.58 -16.45 -14.75
N VAL A 230 2.27 -17.13 -15.67
CA VAL A 230 2.63 -18.55 -15.50
C VAL A 230 3.64 -18.73 -14.37
N ALA A 231 4.52 -17.76 -14.11
CA ALA A 231 5.58 -17.86 -13.10
C ALA A 231 5.06 -18.20 -11.69
N PRO A 232 4.14 -17.44 -11.07
CA PRO A 232 3.64 -17.78 -9.73
C PRO A 232 2.92 -19.14 -9.70
N LEU A 233 2.20 -19.51 -10.77
CA LEU A 233 1.55 -20.82 -10.86
C LEU A 233 2.58 -21.95 -10.91
N ALA A 234 3.62 -21.82 -11.74
CA ALA A 234 4.70 -22.79 -11.85
C ALA A 234 5.44 -22.96 -10.52
N LEU A 235 5.76 -21.85 -9.83
CA LEU A 235 6.39 -21.89 -8.51
C LEU A 235 5.54 -22.65 -7.48
N ALA A 236 4.22 -22.41 -7.45
CA ALA A 236 3.31 -23.11 -6.55
C ALA A 236 3.22 -24.62 -6.85
N LEU A 237 3.40 -25.03 -8.11
CA LEU A 237 3.38 -26.44 -8.52
C LEU A 237 4.70 -27.16 -8.15
N VAL A 238 5.86 -26.56 -8.45
CA VAL A 238 7.18 -27.13 -8.15
C VAL A 238 7.50 -27.09 -6.65
N ALA A 239 6.82 -26.23 -5.88
CA ALA A 239 6.96 -26.09 -4.42
C ALA A 239 6.88 -27.41 -3.61
N ARG A 240 6.19 -28.44 -4.10
CA ARG A 240 6.00 -29.71 -3.36
C ARG A 240 7.32 -30.41 -3.01
N GLY A 241 8.36 -30.24 -3.82
CA GLY A 241 9.66 -30.87 -3.62
C GLY A 241 10.68 -30.03 -2.83
N MET A 242 10.39 -28.76 -2.55
CA MET A 242 11.41 -27.81 -2.09
C MET A 242 11.39 -27.59 -0.58
N LYS A 243 12.38 -28.15 0.12
CA LYS A 243 12.49 -28.08 1.59
C LYS A 243 13.18 -26.80 2.09
N THR A 244 14.15 -26.25 1.35
CA THR A 244 14.99 -25.14 1.83
C THR A 244 14.62 -23.80 1.20
N PRO A 245 14.75 -22.68 1.93
CA PRO A 245 14.49 -21.34 1.37
C PRO A 245 15.47 -20.97 0.27
N ARG A 246 16.72 -21.46 0.31
CA ARG A 246 17.71 -21.26 -0.76
C ARG A 246 17.26 -21.89 -2.09
N ALA A 247 16.77 -23.13 -2.05
CA ALA A 247 16.26 -23.79 -3.26
C ALA A 247 15.04 -23.05 -3.83
N ARG A 248 14.14 -22.57 -2.96
CA ARG A 248 12.99 -21.75 -3.37
C ARG A 248 13.41 -20.42 -3.99
N LEU A 249 14.41 -19.74 -3.43
CA LEU A 249 14.95 -18.49 -3.97
C LEU A 249 15.56 -18.68 -5.36
N ILE A 250 16.44 -19.68 -5.53
CA ILE A 250 17.06 -20.00 -6.82
C ILE A 250 15.98 -20.34 -7.85
N THR A 251 14.99 -21.15 -7.47
CA THR A 251 13.89 -21.53 -8.36
C THR A 251 13.02 -20.33 -8.72
N ALA A 252 12.72 -19.45 -7.76
CA ALA A 252 12.01 -18.20 -8.02
C ALA A 252 12.73 -17.32 -9.03
N PHE A 253 14.04 -17.12 -8.84
CA PHE A 253 14.87 -16.35 -9.76
C PHE A 253 14.81 -16.91 -11.17
N VAL A 254 15.14 -18.20 -11.34
CA VAL A 254 15.14 -18.87 -12.66
C VAL A 254 13.76 -18.80 -13.33
N VAL A 255 12.68 -19.13 -12.62
CA VAL A 255 11.33 -19.16 -13.21
C VAL A 255 10.85 -17.76 -13.58
N VAL A 256 11.12 -16.76 -12.73
CA VAL A 256 10.74 -15.36 -13.01
C VAL A 256 11.54 -14.82 -14.18
N ASP A 257 12.86 -15.03 -14.21
CA ASP A 257 13.72 -14.58 -15.31
C ASP A 257 13.28 -15.18 -16.64
N VAL A 258 13.07 -16.50 -16.69
CA VAL A 258 12.58 -17.18 -17.89
C VAL A 258 11.23 -16.60 -18.34
N ALA A 259 10.30 -16.36 -17.42
CA ALA A 259 9.00 -15.80 -17.74
C ALA A 259 9.11 -14.36 -18.27
N VAL A 260 9.96 -13.52 -17.67
CA VAL A 260 10.19 -12.13 -18.11
C VAL A 260 10.85 -12.10 -19.49
N VAL A 261 11.92 -12.88 -19.68
CA VAL A 261 12.61 -12.99 -20.97
C VAL A 261 11.66 -13.49 -22.06
N ALA A 262 10.87 -14.54 -21.77
CA ALA A 262 9.88 -15.05 -22.70
C ALA A 262 8.78 -14.03 -23.02
N ALA A 263 8.27 -13.32 -22.01
CA ALA A 263 7.24 -12.30 -22.19
C ALA A 263 7.72 -11.17 -23.13
N LEU A 264 8.94 -10.69 -22.94
CA LEU A 264 9.55 -9.63 -23.75
C LEU A 264 9.94 -10.13 -25.16
N ALA A 265 10.50 -11.33 -25.27
CA ALA A 265 10.86 -11.93 -26.56
C ALA A 265 9.63 -12.18 -27.44
N LEU A 266 8.52 -12.63 -26.84
CA LEU A 266 7.26 -12.86 -27.54
C LEU A 266 6.46 -11.57 -27.79
N SER A 267 6.79 -10.48 -27.11
CA SER A 267 6.06 -9.20 -27.17
C SER A 267 7.04 -8.01 -27.19
N PRO A 268 7.90 -7.89 -28.22
CA PRO A 268 8.98 -6.89 -28.24
C PRO A 268 8.49 -5.44 -28.20
N ALA A 269 7.24 -5.19 -28.62
CA ALA A 269 6.60 -3.87 -28.49
C ALA A 269 6.54 -3.37 -27.02
N CYS A 270 6.61 -4.27 -26.04
CA CYS A 270 6.63 -3.91 -24.61
C CYS A 270 7.98 -3.32 -24.15
N LEU A 271 9.04 -3.40 -24.97
CA LEU A 271 10.29 -2.67 -24.71
C LEU A 271 10.15 -1.16 -24.94
N SER A 272 9.18 -0.75 -25.74
CA SER A 272 8.84 0.65 -25.98
C SER A 272 7.32 0.81 -26.10
N PRO A 273 6.59 0.79 -24.96
CA PRO A 273 5.12 0.77 -24.96
C PRO A 273 4.47 1.89 -25.77
N TYR A 274 5.08 3.09 -25.73
CA TYR A 274 4.65 4.29 -26.47
C TYR A 274 5.38 4.52 -27.80
N GLY A 275 6.27 3.63 -28.23
CA GLY A 275 7.16 3.85 -29.38
C GLY A 275 6.48 4.00 -30.74
N GLY A 276 5.19 3.66 -30.84
CA GLY A 276 4.37 3.82 -32.04
C GLY A 276 3.45 5.04 -32.03
N VAL A 277 3.56 5.92 -31.03
CA VAL A 277 2.68 7.09 -30.90
C VAL A 277 3.15 8.20 -31.84
N ASP A 278 2.19 8.88 -32.48
CA ASP A 278 2.48 10.00 -33.36
C ASP A 278 3.26 11.11 -32.61
N PRO A 279 4.37 11.65 -33.17
CA PRO A 279 5.19 12.65 -32.47
C PRO A 279 4.46 13.95 -32.12
N LEU A 280 3.39 14.31 -32.82
CA LEU A 280 2.54 15.45 -32.45
C LEU A 280 1.69 15.09 -31.23
N LEU A 281 1.10 13.89 -31.21
CA LEU A 281 0.30 13.40 -30.09
C LEU A 281 1.14 13.20 -28.83
N GLU A 282 2.38 12.72 -28.99
CA GLU A 282 3.34 12.61 -27.89
C GLU A 282 3.59 13.96 -27.22
N ARG A 283 3.87 15.00 -28.01
CA ARG A 283 4.18 16.35 -27.51
C ARG A 283 2.97 17.08 -26.92
N LEU A 284 1.81 16.93 -27.54
CA LEU A 284 0.62 17.69 -27.16
C LEU A 284 -0.19 17.00 -26.05
N TRP A 285 -0.12 15.68 -25.96
CA TRP A 285 -0.93 14.89 -25.04
C TRP A 285 -0.10 14.05 -24.08
N LEU A 286 0.65 13.03 -24.53
CA LEU A 286 1.35 12.10 -23.62
C LEU A 286 2.36 12.79 -22.70
N GLY A 287 3.08 13.80 -23.20
CA GLY A 287 4.01 14.62 -22.41
C GLY A 287 3.34 15.39 -21.26
N ARG A 288 2.00 15.40 -21.20
CA ARG A 288 1.19 16.04 -20.15
C ARG A 288 0.40 15.05 -19.30
N VAL A 289 0.45 13.76 -19.63
CA VAL A 289 -0.16 12.68 -18.85
C VAL A 289 0.80 12.31 -17.72
N ALA A 290 0.38 12.56 -16.48
CA ALA A 290 1.24 12.41 -15.30
C ALA A 290 1.73 10.96 -15.13
N GLU A 291 0.88 9.99 -15.47
CA GLU A 291 1.14 8.55 -15.36
C GLU A 291 2.18 8.05 -16.39
N ALA A 292 2.33 8.76 -17.51
CA ALA A 292 3.27 8.41 -18.58
C ALA A 292 4.67 9.01 -18.38
N GLN A 293 4.85 9.86 -17.35
CA GLN A 293 6.13 10.51 -17.08
C GLN A 293 7.06 9.60 -16.24
N PRO A 294 8.39 9.75 -16.37
CA PRO A 294 9.34 9.04 -15.51
C PRO A 294 9.06 9.29 -14.03
N LEU A 295 9.23 8.26 -13.18
CA LEU A 295 8.99 8.36 -11.73
C LEU A 295 9.78 9.50 -11.07
N PHE A 296 11.00 9.76 -11.55
CA PHE A 296 11.88 10.82 -11.04
C PHE A 296 11.56 12.21 -11.58
N ALA A 297 10.65 12.32 -12.56
CA ALA A 297 10.14 13.58 -13.07
C ALA A 297 8.92 14.08 -12.29
N ALA A 298 8.36 13.25 -11.40
CA ALA A 298 7.22 13.61 -10.57
C ALA A 298 7.59 14.75 -9.58
N PRO A 299 6.72 15.76 -9.41
CA PRO A 299 6.93 16.80 -8.39
C PRO A 299 7.05 16.19 -6.99
N LEU A 300 7.88 16.80 -6.13
CA LEU A 300 8.26 16.22 -4.83
C LEU A 300 7.06 15.92 -3.91
N ASP A 301 6.02 16.74 -3.97
CA ASP A 301 4.78 16.56 -3.20
C ASP A 301 4.01 15.29 -3.62
N HIS A 302 3.96 14.99 -4.91
CA HIS A 302 3.36 13.77 -5.45
C HIS A 302 4.23 12.55 -5.14
N ALA A 303 5.55 12.68 -5.27
CA ALA A 303 6.50 11.63 -4.92
C ALA A 303 6.40 11.24 -3.43
N ILE A 304 6.28 12.21 -2.52
CA ILE A 304 6.08 11.95 -1.07
C ILE A 304 4.77 11.22 -0.84
N GLY A 305 3.68 11.60 -1.51
CA GLY A 305 2.38 10.92 -1.41
C GLY A 305 2.43 9.46 -1.89
N TYR A 306 2.97 9.21 -3.09
CA TYR A 306 3.06 7.87 -3.67
C TYR A 306 4.02 6.96 -2.90
N VAL A 307 5.23 7.45 -2.62
CA VAL A 307 6.27 6.68 -1.92
C VAL A 307 5.91 6.49 -0.46
N GLY A 308 5.39 7.51 0.22
CA GLY A 308 5.00 7.45 1.63
C GLY A 308 3.91 6.40 1.88
N LEU A 309 2.86 6.37 1.04
CA LEU A 309 1.79 5.38 1.16
C LEU A 309 2.30 3.95 0.85
N ALA A 310 3.16 3.80 -0.17
CA ALA A 310 3.77 2.52 -0.51
C ALA A 310 4.66 1.99 0.64
N LEU A 311 5.51 2.85 1.23
CA LEU A 311 6.35 2.51 2.37
C LEU A 311 5.53 2.13 3.61
N ALA A 312 4.45 2.87 3.89
CA ALA A 312 3.54 2.54 4.98
C ALA A 312 2.86 1.18 4.78
N GLY A 313 2.40 0.89 3.55
CA GLY A 313 1.82 -0.41 3.20
C GLY A 313 2.82 -1.57 3.30
N LEU A 314 4.06 -1.36 2.87
CA LEU A 314 5.15 -2.32 3.03
C LEU A 314 5.47 -2.56 4.51
N ALA A 315 5.58 -1.50 5.31
CA ALA A 315 5.84 -1.60 6.75
C ALA A 315 4.73 -2.37 7.47
N ALA A 316 3.46 -2.06 7.18
CA ALA A 316 2.31 -2.78 7.73
C ALA A 316 2.31 -4.27 7.34
N THR A 317 2.66 -4.56 6.08
CA THR A 317 2.78 -5.95 5.58
C THR A 317 3.87 -6.72 6.31
N VAL A 318 5.05 -6.13 6.49
CA VAL A 318 6.17 -6.76 7.21
C VAL A 318 5.83 -6.96 8.68
N TRP A 319 5.25 -5.94 9.33
CA TRP A 319 4.84 -6.01 10.73
C TRP A 319 3.84 -7.14 10.97
N GLN A 320 2.77 -7.20 10.17
CA GLN A 320 1.76 -8.24 10.30
C GLN A 320 2.34 -9.63 10.04
N TRP A 321 3.21 -9.75 9.03
CA TRP A 321 3.86 -11.02 8.72
C TRP A 321 4.70 -11.56 9.88
N ARG A 322 5.50 -10.70 10.53
CA ARG A 322 6.27 -11.06 11.73
C ARG A 322 5.36 -11.52 12.86
N ARG A 323 4.31 -10.74 13.16
CA ARG A 323 3.34 -11.09 14.21
C ARG A 323 2.70 -12.46 14.00
N THR A 324 2.31 -12.79 12.77
CA THR A 324 1.69 -14.09 12.47
C THR A 324 2.64 -15.27 12.55
N ARG A 325 3.96 -15.04 12.42
CA ARG A 325 4.97 -16.09 12.58
C ARG A 325 5.27 -16.40 14.03
N ASP A 326 5.25 -15.40 14.89
CA ASP A 326 5.57 -15.58 16.31
C ASP A 326 4.43 -16.27 17.09
N THR A 327 3.23 -16.33 16.52
CA THR A 327 2.03 -16.92 17.14
C THR A 327 1.67 -18.33 16.65
N GLY A 328 2.45 -18.93 15.76
CA GLY A 328 2.19 -20.26 15.18
C GLY A 328 3.37 -21.20 15.32
#